data_AF-K1EMJ7-F1
#
_entry.id   AF-K1EMJ7-F1
#
_cell.length_a   1.000
_cell.length_b   1.000
_cell.length_c   1.000
_cell.angle_alpha   90.00
_cell.angle_beta   90.00
_cell.angle_gamma   90.00
#
_symmetry.space_group_name_H-M   'P 1'
#
loop_
_entity.id
_entity.type
_entity.pdbx_description
1 polymer ?
#
loop_
_entity_poly.entity_id
_entity_poly.type
_entity_poly.pdbx_seq_one_letter_code
_entity_poly.pdbx_strand_id
1 'polypeptide(L)'
;MSYVAPQYPSTPPAKGGKPWLLIVGAVLAIIAVALCCVGGFMTVGSGQDLADSPEYTGSHTVTLQEGDTRAVWSSDESASCSVTGPSGSVSDASGSTQTTSWGEEQYHRVFAIEADQAGDYTINCASPFRVGDSLSTGGFIGMGVGAGLGCIAVVLMGIGLVLWLTRRKRA
;
A
#
# COMPACT_ATOMS: atom_id res chain seq x y z
N MET A 1 61.58 20.23 -49.23
CA MET A 1 60.76 21.06 -48.32
C MET A 1 59.89 20.10 -47.54
N SER A 2 60.11 20.00 -46.23
CA SER A 2 59.59 18.94 -45.37
C SER A 2 58.08 19.04 -45.19
N TYR A 3 57.39 17.91 -45.37
CA TYR A 3 55.98 17.75 -45.02
C TYR A 3 55.80 17.87 -43.50
N VAL A 4 54.97 18.82 -43.06
CA VAL A 4 54.46 18.88 -41.68
C VAL A 4 53.12 18.15 -41.69
N ALA A 5 53.05 16.98 -41.04
CA ALA A 5 51.80 16.27 -40.84
C ALA A 5 50.96 17.00 -39.76
N PRO A 6 49.66 17.25 -39.99
CA PRO A 6 48.80 17.84 -38.97
C PRO A 6 48.64 16.89 -37.78
N GLN A 7 48.95 17.38 -36.58
CA GLN A 7 48.71 16.68 -35.32
C GLN A 7 47.22 16.73 -35.03
N TYR A 8 46.52 15.59 -35.08
CA TYR A 8 45.14 15.52 -34.61
C TYR A 8 45.11 15.51 -33.07
N PRO A 9 44.20 16.26 -32.42
CA PRO A 9 44.10 16.27 -30.97
C PRO A 9 43.73 14.87 -30.48
N SER A 10 44.56 14.32 -29.59
CA SER A 10 44.29 13.08 -28.87
C SER A 10 43.03 13.27 -28.01
N THR A 11 41.92 12.67 -28.41
CA THR A 11 40.73 12.59 -27.57
C THR A 11 41.10 11.84 -26.28
N PRO A 12 40.81 12.40 -25.09
CA PRO A 12 41.10 11.70 -23.84
C PRO A 12 40.31 10.38 -23.81
N PRO A 13 40.93 9.28 -23.33
CA PRO A 13 40.25 7.99 -23.30
C PRO A 13 39.00 8.11 -22.43
N ALA A 14 37.86 7.72 -22.98
CA ALA A 14 36.59 7.66 -22.26
C ALA A 14 36.79 6.82 -21.00
N LYS A 15 36.85 7.49 -19.84
CA LYS A 15 37.10 6.87 -18.54
C LYS A 15 35.96 5.91 -18.26
N GLY A 16 36.22 4.61 -18.48
CA GLY A 16 35.25 3.54 -18.36
C GLY A 16 34.49 3.62 -17.04
N GLY A 17 33.23 4.07 -17.11
CA GLY A 17 32.35 4.14 -15.95
C GLY A 17 32.12 2.73 -15.44
N LYS A 18 32.75 2.42 -14.30
CA LYS A 18 32.80 1.09 -13.68
C LYS A 18 31.41 0.43 -13.71
N PRO A 19 31.25 -0.73 -14.39
CA PRO A 19 29.95 -1.39 -14.57
C PRO A 19 29.30 -1.79 -13.23
N TRP A 20 30.08 -1.84 -12.15
CA TRP A 20 29.63 -2.07 -10.79
C TRP A 20 28.49 -1.15 -10.35
N LEU A 21 28.55 0.15 -10.67
CA LEU A 21 27.49 1.11 -10.30
C LEU A 21 26.18 0.83 -11.05
N LEU A 22 26.26 0.34 -12.29
CA LEU A 22 25.06 -0.08 -13.04
C LEU A 22 24.45 -1.35 -12.48
N ILE A 23 25.29 -2.31 -12.07
CA ILE A 23 24.83 -3.57 -11.48
C ILE A 23 24.16 -3.29 -10.13
N VAL A 24 24.79 -2.47 -9.28
CA VAL A 24 24.20 -2.07 -7.99
C VAL A 24 22.88 -1.31 -8.20
N GLY A 25 22.84 -0.37 -9.16
CA GLY A 25 21.60 0.35 -9.48
C GLY A 25 20.50 -0.56 -10.02
N ALA A 26 20.83 -1.53 -10.88
CA ALA A 26 19.88 -2.50 -11.41
C ALA A 26 19.33 -3.43 -10.31
N VAL A 27 20.18 -3.90 -9.40
CA VAL A 27 19.76 -4.71 -8.26
C VAL A 27 18.84 -3.92 -7.33
N LEU A 28 19.17 -2.67 -7.03
CA LEU A 28 18.30 -1.78 -6.23
C LEU A 28 16.96 -1.52 -6.91
N ALA A 29 16.95 -1.33 -8.24
CA ALA A 29 15.70 -1.18 -8.99
C ALA A 29 14.85 -2.45 -8.97
N ILE A 30 15.46 -3.63 -9.09
CA ILE A 30 14.74 -4.91 -8.99
C ILE A 30 14.15 -5.10 -7.59
N ILE A 31 14.91 -4.79 -6.53
CA ILE A 31 14.42 -4.85 -5.15
C ILE A 31 13.26 -3.87 -4.95
N ALA A 32 13.36 -2.65 -5.46
CA ALA A 32 12.28 -1.67 -5.39
C ALA A 32 11.02 -2.15 -6.12
N VAL A 33 11.17 -2.73 -7.32
CA VAL A 33 10.05 -3.32 -8.07
C VAL A 33 9.46 -4.51 -7.31
N ALA A 34 10.28 -5.39 -6.73
CA ALA A 34 9.81 -6.53 -5.94
C ALA A 34 9.01 -6.07 -4.72
N LEU A 35 9.50 -5.06 -3.98
CA LEU A 35 8.78 -4.46 -2.86
C LEU A 35 7.48 -3.78 -3.29
N CYS A 36 7.48 -3.08 -4.42
CA CYS A 36 6.27 -2.49 -5.00
C CYS A 36 5.25 -3.57 -5.41
N CYS A 37 5.70 -4.68 -6.00
CA CYS A 37 4.83 -5.80 -6.33
C CYS A 37 4.23 -6.42 -5.07
N VAL A 38 5.04 -6.76 -4.06
CA VAL A 38 4.56 -7.35 -2.81
C VAL A 38 3.58 -6.42 -2.09
N GLY A 39 3.90 -5.14 -1.95
CA GLY A 39 3.00 -4.15 -1.34
C GLY A 39 1.72 -3.95 -2.16
N GLY A 40 1.83 -3.87 -3.49
CA GLY A 40 0.70 -3.79 -4.41
C GLY A 40 -0.27 -4.95 -4.28
N PHE A 41 0.22 -6.19 -4.31
CA PHE A 41 -0.61 -7.39 -4.20
C PHE A 41 -1.28 -7.53 -2.83
N MET A 42 -0.58 -7.18 -1.73
CA MET A 42 -1.15 -7.25 -0.38
C MET A 42 -2.29 -6.24 -0.18
N THR A 43 -2.21 -5.06 -0.80
CA THR A 43 -3.26 -4.04 -0.66
C THR A 43 -4.54 -4.35 -1.42
N VAL A 44 -4.42 -5.01 -2.57
CA VAL A 44 -5.58 -5.42 -3.38
C VAL A 44 -6.33 -6.61 -2.77
N GLY A 45 -5.67 -7.47 -2.00
CA GLY A 45 -6.34 -8.55 -1.25
C GLY A 45 -7.23 -8.01 -0.12
N SER A 46 -6.67 -7.10 0.68
CA SER A 46 -7.35 -6.56 1.88
C SER A 46 -8.66 -5.82 1.57
N GLY A 47 -8.72 -5.11 0.43
CA GLY A 47 -9.95 -4.45 -0.02
C GLY A 47 -10.97 -5.43 -0.59
N GLN A 48 -10.53 -6.48 -1.29
CA GLN A 48 -11.42 -7.53 -1.80
C GLN A 48 -12.07 -8.30 -0.66
N ASP A 49 -11.32 -8.63 0.39
CA ASP A 49 -11.85 -9.30 1.58
C ASP A 49 -12.94 -8.45 2.27
N LEU A 50 -12.81 -7.12 2.26
CA LEU A 50 -13.81 -6.23 2.82
C LEU A 50 -15.08 -6.14 1.93
N ALA A 51 -14.91 -6.14 0.62
CA ALA A 51 -16.04 -6.08 -0.31
C ALA A 51 -16.82 -7.39 -0.44
N ASP A 52 -16.12 -8.52 -0.29
CA ASP A 52 -16.74 -9.85 -0.24
C ASP A 52 -17.31 -10.16 1.16
N SER A 53 -16.90 -9.40 2.18
CA SER A 53 -17.46 -9.52 3.53
C SER A 53 -18.94 -9.15 3.52
N PRO A 54 -19.83 -9.98 4.10
CA PRO A 54 -21.26 -9.70 4.13
C PRO A 54 -21.57 -8.36 4.81
N GLU A 55 -22.54 -7.65 4.23
CA GLU A 55 -23.08 -6.42 4.82
C GLU A 55 -24.12 -6.76 5.89
N TYR A 56 -23.95 -6.14 7.05
CA TYR A 56 -24.83 -6.29 8.19
C TYR A 56 -25.57 -4.98 8.46
N THR A 57 -26.79 -5.10 8.97
CA THR A 57 -27.63 -3.96 9.36
C THR A 57 -28.19 -4.20 10.77
N GLY A 58 -28.15 -3.18 11.62
CA GLY A 58 -28.59 -3.30 13.02
C GLY A 58 -27.54 -3.95 13.92
N SER A 59 -27.91 -5.04 14.60
CA SER A 59 -27.05 -5.74 15.57
C SER A 59 -26.41 -6.99 14.97
N HIS A 60 -25.09 -7.10 15.04
CA HIS A 60 -24.32 -8.28 14.63
C HIS A 60 -23.33 -8.67 15.72
N THR A 61 -23.26 -9.96 16.06
CA THR A 61 -22.33 -10.47 17.07
C THR A 61 -21.19 -11.23 16.42
N VAL A 62 -19.96 -10.91 16.82
CA VAL A 62 -18.74 -11.59 16.40
C VAL A 62 -18.02 -12.16 17.61
N THR A 63 -17.54 -13.40 17.51
CA THR A 63 -16.72 -14.00 18.55
C THR A 63 -15.25 -13.69 18.28
N LEU A 64 -14.59 -13.03 19.22
CA LEU A 64 -13.19 -12.62 19.12
C LEU A 64 -12.37 -13.28 20.23
N GLN A 65 -11.10 -13.57 19.95
CA GLN A 65 -10.13 -13.95 20.97
C GLN A 65 -9.48 -12.72 21.60
N GLU A 66 -8.87 -12.90 22.78
CA GLU A 66 -8.08 -11.86 23.42
C GLU A 66 -6.90 -11.44 22.53
N GLY A 67 -6.75 -10.13 22.31
CA GLY A 67 -5.75 -9.55 21.42
C GLY A 67 -6.17 -9.47 19.95
N ASP A 68 -7.34 -9.97 19.57
CA ASP A 68 -7.86 -9.81 18.21
C ASP A 68 -8.26 -8.35 17.97
N THR A 69 -7.96 -7.85 16.77
CA THR A 69 -8.38 -6.51 16.34
C THR A 69 -9.24 -6.59 15.10
N ARG A 70 -10.43 -5.97 15.14
CA ARG A 70 -11.36 -5.88 14.02
C ARG A 70 -11.75 -4.44 13.76
N ALA A 71 -12.08 -4.13 12.52
CA ALA A 71 -12.62 -2.83 12.14
C ALA A 71 -14.03 -2.96 11.58
N VAL A 72 -14.85 -2.00 11.93
CA VAL A 72 -16.20 -1.82 11.39
C VAL A 72 -16.13 -0.72 10.35
N TRP A 73 -16.56 -1.06 9.14
CA TRP A 73 -16.55 -0.20 7.97
C TRP A 73 -17.97 0.09 7.52
N SER A 74 -18.26 1.34 7.13
CA SER A 74 -19.55 1.74 6.57
C SER A 74 -19.32 2.60 5.34
N SER A 75 -20.24 2.58 4.39
CA SER A 75 -20.23 3.51 3.26
C SER A 75 -20.60 4.95 3.68
N ASP A 76 -21.19 5.11 4.85
CA ASP A 76 -21.55 6.40 5.44
C ASP A 76 -20.50 6.83 6.47
N GLU A 77 -19.81 7.94 6.20
CA GLU A 77 -18.83 8.54 7.10
C GLU A 77 -19.42 8.95 8.45
N SER A 78 -20.71 9.28 8.47
CA SER A 78 -21.42 9.74 9.67
C SER A 78 -22.10 8.62 10.45
N ALA A 79 -21.94 7.36 10.03
CA ALA A 79 -22.54 6.23 10.71
C ALA A 79 -21.98 6.08 12.13
N SER A 80 -22.87 6.06 13.11
CA SER A 80 -22.53 5.82 14.50
C SER A 80 -22.74 4.35 14.83
N CYS A 81 -21.71 3.74 15.41
CA CYS A 81 -21.69 2.36 15.84
C CYS A 81 -21.34 2.30 17.32
N SER A 82 -21.95 1.34 18.01
CA SER A 82 -21.66 1.02 19.40
C SER A 82 -21.34 -0.47 19.51
N VAL A 83 -20.31 -0.80 20.28
CA VAL A 83 -19.87 -2.19 20.46
C VAL A 83 -19.93 -2.53 21.94
N THR A 84 -20.58 -3.65 22.24
CA THR A 84 -20.65 -4.21 23.59
C THR A 84 -19.97 -5.57 23.57
N GLY A 85 -18.92 -5.71 24.37
CA GLY A 85 -18.20 -6.96 24.58
C GLY A 85 -18.63 -7.65 25.88
N PRO A 86 -17.98 -8.77 26.20
CA PRO A 86 -18.25 -9.55 27.41
C PRO A 86 -17.87 -8.79 28.71
N SER A 87 -16.96 -7.82 28.64
CA SER A 87 -16.57 -6.93 29.75
C SER A 87 -17.46 -5.68 29.87
N GLY A 88 -18.38 -5.44 28.92
CA GLY A 88 -19.20 -4.24 28.84
C GLY A 88 -18.97 -3.44 27.55
N SER A 89 -19.19 -2.13 27.58
CA SER A 89 -19.00 -1.25 26.43
C SER A 89 -17.52 -1.20 26.02
N VAL A 90 -17.23 -1.45 24.74
CA VAL A 90 -15.89 -1.34 24.18
C VAL A 90 -15.66 0.10 23.73
N SER A 91 -14.47 0.64 24.02
CA SER A 91 -14.06 1.94 23.50
C SER A 91 -13.60 1.83 22.06
N ASP A 92 -13.89 2.84 21.24
CA ASP A 92 -13.40 2.88 19.87
C ASP A 92 -11.86 3.02 19.84
N ALA A 93 -11.18 1.98 19.35
CA ALA A 93 -9.73 1.95 19.17
C ALA A 93 -9.29 2.57 17.83
N SER A 94 -10.20 3.20 17.06
CA SER A 94 -9.90 3.68 15.71
C SER A 94 -8.78 4.73 15.74
N GLY A 95 -8.74 5.61 16.75
CA GLY A 95 -7.72 6.65 16.94
C GLY A 95 -7.68 7.74 15.86
N SER A 96 -8.13 7.44 14.64
CA SER A 96 -8.27 8.33 13.50
C SER A 96 -9.27 7.79 12.47
N THR A 97 -9.93 8.70 11.75
CA THR A 97 -10.79 8.36 10.60
C THR A 97 -9.93 7.78 9.49
N GLN A 98 -10.26 6.55 9.05
CA GLN A 98 -9.63 5.91 7.91
C GLN A 98 -10.68 5.73 6.81
N THR A 99 -10.30 6.03 5.58
CA THR A 99 -11.14 5.82 4.39
C THR A 99 -10.42 4.88 3.44
N THR A 100 -11.14 3.90 2.94
CA THR A 100 -10.67 2.98 1.90
C THR A 100 -11.64 2.99 0.74
N SER A 101 -11.14 2.81 -0.48
CA SER A 101 -11.96 2.73 -1.69
C SER A 101 -11.80 1.35 -2.29
N TRP A 102 -12.91 0.68 -2.59
CA TRP A 102 -12.88 -0.59 -3.30
C TRP A 102 -13.88 -0.57 -4.46
N GLY A 103 -13.39 -0.84 -5.67
CA GLY A 103 -14.19 -0.65 -6.89
C GLY A 103 -14.59 0.82 -7.06
N GLU A 104 -15.90 1.07 -7.13
CA GLU A 104 -16.50 2.41 -7.21
C GLU A 104 -17.02 2.92 -5.86
N GLU A 105 -16.96 2.09 -4.80
CA GLU A 105 -17.49 2.42 -3.48
C GLU A 105 -16.39 2.86 -2.52
N GLN A 106 -16.76 3.78 -1.63
CA GLN A 106 -15.91 4.27 -0.55
C GLN A 106 -16.44 3.76 0.78
N TYR A 107 -15.52 3.31 1.64
CA TYR A 107 -15.80 2.77 2.95
C TYR A 107 -14.99 3.54 4.00
N HIS A 108 -15.67 3.96 5.04
CA HIS A 108 -15.13 4.70 6.17
C HIS A 108 -15.10 3.78 7.39
N ARG A 109 -13.97 3.78 8.11
CA ARG A 109 -13.86 3.08 9.38
C ARG A 109 -14.57 3.90 10.44
N VAL A 110 -15.66 3.35 10.96
CA VAL A 110 -16.55 4.00 11.94
C VAL A 110 -16.31 3.50 13.36
N PHE A 111 -15.68 2.33 13.51
CA PHE A 111 -15.31 1.78 14.81
C PHE A 111 -14.15 0.80 14.66
N ALA A 112 -13.24 0.73 15.62
CA ALA A 112 -12.28 -0.35 15.76
C ALA A 112 -12.44 -1.05 17.11
N ILE A 113 -12.43 -2.37 17.06
CA ILE A 113 -12.61 -3.26 18.19
C ILE A 113 -11.24 -3.86 18.49
N GLU A 114 -10.75 -3.64 19.70
CA GLU A 114 -9.62 -4.35 20.27
C GLU A 114 -10.19 -5.25 21.37
N ALA A 115 -10.05 -6.56 21.21
CA ALA A 115 -10.63 -7.52 22.14
C ALA A 115 -9.72 -7.69 23.36
N ASP A 116 -10.05 -7.01 24.47
CA ASP A 116 -9.33 -7.14 25.75
C ASP A 116 -9.45 -8.55 26.36
N GLN A 117 -10.47 -9.29 25.95
CA GLN A 117 -10.74 -10.66 26.40
C GLN A 117 -11.49 -11.44 25.33
N ALA A 118 -11.33 -12.77 25.35
CA ALA A 118 -12.06 -13.64 24.47
C ALA A 118 -13.56 -13.65 24.80
N GLY A 119 -14.42 -13.61 23.78
CA GLY A 119 -15.86 -13.71 23.92
C GLY A 119 -16.63 -13.07 22.77
N ASP A 120 -17.92 -12.86 23.01
CA ASP A 120 -18.85 -12.34 22.01
C ASP A 120 -18.96 -10.82 22.09
N TYR A 121 -18.71 -10.16 20.97
CA TYR A 121 -18.79 -8.73 20.78
C TYR A 121 -19.98 -8.41 19.88
N THR A 122 -20.98 -7.74 20.44
CA THR A 122 -22.16 -7.28 19.70
C THR A 122 -21.93 -5.85 19.21
N ILE A 123 -21.93 -5.72 17.89
CA ILE A 123 -21.80 -4.47 17.15
C ILE A 123 -23.20 -4.04 16.77
N ASN A 124 -23.55 -2.79 17.08
CA ASN A 124 -24.83 -2.21 16.72
C ASN A 124 -24.61 -0.87 16.02
N CYS A 125 -25.05 -0.78 14.76
CA CYS A 125 -24.89 0.41 13.92
C CYS A 125 -26.24 0.86 13.35
N ALA A 126 -26.40 2.18 13.19
CA ALA A 126 -27.58 2.76 12.56
C ALA A 126 -27.61 2.60 11.03
N SER A 127 -26.43 2.58 10.41
CA SER A 127 -26.24 2.41 8.95
C SER A 127 -25.69 1.01 8.63
N PRO A 128 -25.82 0.55 7.37
CA PRO A 128 -25.19 -0.70 6.95
C PRO A 128 -23.68 -0.68 7.19
N PHE A 129 -23.16 -1.79 7.68
CA PHE A 129 -21.75 -1.92 8.05
C PHE A 129 -21.20 -3.30 7.69
N ARG A 130 -19.87 -3.35 7.54
CA ARG A 130 -19.11 -4.56 7.27
C ARG A 130 -18.04 -4.71 8.33
N VAL A 131 -17.81 -5.95 8.75
CA VAL A 131 -16.74 -6.27 9.70
C VAL A 131 -15.58 -6.85 8.91
N GLY A 132 -14.42 -6.25 9.07
CA GLY A 132 -13.18 -6.70 8.45
C GLY A 132 -12.03 -6.68 9.43
N ASP A 133 -10.86 -7.12 8.98
CA ASP A 133 -9.64 -6.93 9.75
C ASP A 133 -9.37 -5.44 9.94
N SER A 134 -8.88 -5.08 11.13
CA SER A 134 -8.35 -3.74 11.32
C SER A 134 -7.13 -3.61 10.42
N LEU A 135 -7.22 -2.77 9.39
CA LEU A 135 -6.07 -2.37 8.61
C LEU A 135 -5.15 -1.59 9.54
N SER A 136 -4.24 -2.32 10.20
CA SER A 136 -3.19 -1.73 11.01
C SER A 136 -2.43 -0.74 10.13
N THR A 137 -2.28 0.47 10.66
CA THR A 137 -1.82 1.72 10.05
C THR A 137 -0.39 1.65 9.46
N GLY A 138 0.20 0.46 9.34
CA GLY A 138 1.54 0.24 8.78
C GLY A 138 1.61 0.07 7.26
N GLY A 139 0.49 -0.06 6.53
CA GLY A 139 0.54 -0.41 5.10
C GLY A 139 -0.36 0.37 4.13
N PHE A 140 -1.30 1.19 4.62
CA PHE A 140 -2.46 1.57 3.79
C PHE A 140 -2.67 3.06 3.57
N ILE A 141 -1.78 3.94 4.06
CA ILE A 141 -1.91 5.37 3.82
C ILE A 141 -1.45 5.69 2.39
N GLY A 142 -2.36 5.58 1.41
CA GLY A 142 -2.19 6.22 0.10
C GLY A 142 -2.30 5.34 -1.15
N MET A 143 -2.96 4.17 -1.09
CA MET A 143 -3.04 3.24 -2.23
C MET A 143 -4.42 3.13 -2.92
N GLY A 144 -5.34 4.06 -2.65
CA GLY A 144 -6.47 4.32 -3.56
C GLY A 144 -5.97 5.05 -4.82
N VAL A 145 -6.01 4.38 -5.98
CA VAL A 145 -5.58 4.86 -7.32
C VAL A 145 -4.08 5.18 -7.49
N GLY A 146 -3.38 5.64 -6.44
CA GLY A 146 -1.95 5.96 -6.45
C GLY A 146 -1.03 4.74 -6.50
N ALA A 147 -1.48 3.58 -6.02
CA ALA A 147 -0.72 2.32 -6.03
C ALA A 147 -0.32 1.86 -7.43
N GLY A 148 -1.31 1.77 -8.32
CA GLY A 148 -1.11 1.31 -9.69
C GLY A 148 -0.25 2.28 -10.48
N LEU A 149 -0.52 3.59 -10.35
CA LEU A 149 0.25 4.65 -11.01
C LEU A 149 1.68 4.76 -10.47
N GLY A 150 1.88 4.61 -9.16
CA GLY A 150 3.20 4.59 -8.53
C GLY A 150 4.05 3.41 -9.01
N CYS A 151 3.48 2.21 -9.06
CA CYS A 151 4.15 1.03 -9.60
C CYS A 151 4.52 1.21 -11.08
N ILE A 152 3.61 1.73 -11.90
CA ILE A 152 3.88 2.01 -13.32
C ILE A 152 4.97 3.09 -13.47
N ALA A 153 4.92 4.17 -12.69
CA ALA A 153 5.92 5.23 -12.71
C ALA A 153 7.32 4.75 -12.32
N VAL A 154 7.43 3.91 -11.27
CA VAL A 154 8.71 3.33 -10.83
C VAL A 154 9.27 2.37 -11.90
N VAL A 155 8.42 1.55 -12.51
CA VAL A 155 8.84 0.65 -13.60
C VAL A 155 9.30 1.44 -14.82
N LEU A 156 8.55 2.45 -15.25
CA LEU A 156 8.92 3.32 -16.37
C LEU A 156 10.19 4.13 -16.10
N MET A 157 10.36 4.63 -14.87
CA MET A 157 11.57 5.34 -14.47
C MET A 157 12.79 4.41 -14.42
N GLY A 158 12.63 3.18 -13.92
CA GLY A 158 13.68 2.15 -13.93
C GLY A 158 14.12 1.80 -15.35
N ILE A 159 13.16 1.51 -16.24
CA ILE A 159 13.44 1.22 -17.66
C ILE A 159 14.08 2.42 -18.34
N GLY A 160 13.54 3.63 -18.12
CA GLY A 160 14.07 4.87 -18.68
C GLY A 160 15.51 5.14 -18.24
N LEU A 161 15.84 4.90 -16.97
CA LEU A 161 17.18 5.10 -16.42
C LEU A 161 18.18 4.07 -16.99
N VAL A 162 17.77 2.81 -17.16
CA VAL A 162 18.59 1.78 -17.82
C VAL A 162 18.83 2.11 -19.30
N LEU A 163 17.80 2.53 -20.04
CA LEU A 163 17.93 2.94 -21.44
C LEU A 163 18.79 4.20 -21.61
N TRP A 164 18.65 5.17 -20.71
CA TRP A 164 19.46 6.38 -20.71
C TRP A 164 20.93 6.09 -20.42
N LEU A 165 21.22 5.24 -19.42
CA LEU A 165 22.58 4.85 -19.08
C LEU A 165 23.24 3.98 -20.16
N THR A 166 22.47 3.10 -20.82
CA THR A 166 22.98 2.30 -21.95
C THR A 166 23.22 3.15 -23.20
N ARG A 167 22.37 4.15 -23.49
CA ARG A 167 22.63 5.13 -24.57
C ARG A 167 23.83 6.02 -24.25
N ARG A 168 23.96 6.50 -23.01
CA ARG A 168 25.11 7.31 -22.57
C ARG A 168 26.43 6.54 -22.61
N LYS A 169 26.40 5.21 -22.48
CA LYS A 169 27.59 4.36 -22.65
C LYS A 169 27.94 4.06 -24.11
N ARG A 170 27.03 4.28 -25.06
CA ARG A 170 27.26 4.09 -26.50
C ARG A 170 27.66 5.37 -27.24
N ALA A 171 27.41 6.54 -26.65
CA ALA A 171 27.89 7.85 -27.12
C ALA A 171 29.25 8.17 -26.47
#